data_AF-A0A1H1VR11-F1
#
_entry.id   AF-A0A1H1VR11-F1
#
_cell.length_a   1.000
_cell.length_b   1.000
_cell.length_c   1.000
_cell.angle_alpha   90.00
_cell.angle_beta   90.00
_cell.angle_gamma   90.00
#
_symmetry.space_group_name_H-M   'P 1'
#
loop_
_entity.id
_entity.type
_entity.pdbx_description
1 polymer ?
#
loop_
_entity_poly.entity_id
_entity_poly.type
_entity_poly.pdbx_seq_one_letter_code
_entity_poly.pdbx_strand_id
1 'polypeptide(L)'
;MRYRLIADKRCPQALCDRLNDALDTSQARRLYHAAKSTYRFNRDHSETAFRAFLKKSTCLPVEDLDDILERSGLGFHEAMLLPVYFDMTGRATT
;
A
#
# COMPACT_ATOMS: atom_id res chain seq x y z
N MET A 1 10.93 -7.41 8.58
CA MET A 1 10.75 -7.54 7.12
C MET A 1 10.87 -6.17 6.49
N ARG A 2 11.90 -5.95 5.66
CA ARG A 2 12.11 -4.70 4.92
C ARG A 2 11.60 -4.91 3.49
N TYR A 3 10.33 -4.61 3.24
CA TYR A 3 9.74 -4.67 1.90
C TYR A 3 9.92 -3.35 1.17
N ARG A 4 10.34 -3.32 -0.10
CA ARG A 4 10.32 -2.10 -0.91
C ARG A 4 9.25 -2.23 -1.99
N LEU A 5 8.58 -1.14 -2.33
CA LEU A 5 7.73 -1.10 -3.52
C LEU A 5 8.61 -0.89 -4.75
N ILE A 6 8.43 -1.74 -5.75
CA ILE A 6 9.05 -1.59 -7.06
C ILE A 6 7.95 -1.26 -8.06
N ALA A 7 8.16 -0.20 -8.85
CA ALA A 7 7.25 0.18 -9.92
C ALA A 7 7.27 -0.87 -11.04
N ASP A 8 6.10 -1.29 -11.53
CA ASP A 8 5.99 -2.00 -12.80
C ASP A 8 6.35 -1.05 -13.96
N LYS A 9 6.63 -1.58 -15.15
CA LYS A 9 6.84 -0.84 -16.40
C LYS A 9 5.74 0.19 -16.70
N ARG A 10 4.51 -0.02 -16.20
CA ARG A 10 3.37 0.89 -16.38
C ARG A 10 3.17 1.89 -15.24
N CYS A 11 3.96 1.80 -14.16
CA CYS A 11 3.86 2.69 -13.02
C CYS A 11 4.75 3.93 -13.22
N PRO A 12 4.22 5.14 -13.04
CA PRO A 12 5.06 6.32 -12.89
C PRO A 12 5.98 6.16 -11.68
N GLN A 13 7.29 6.17 -11.90
CA GLN A 13 8.30 5.94 -10.85
C GLN A 13 8.15 6.95 -9.70
N ALA A 14 7.87 8.22 -10.03
CA ALA A 14 7.68 9.28 -9.03
C ALA A 14 6.54 9.01 -8.04
N LEU A 15 5.46 8.34 -8.47
CA LEU A 15 4.35 7.96 -7.56
C LEU A 15 4.76 6.78 -6.66
N CYS A 16 5.51 5.83 -7.21
CA CYS A 16 6.06 4.71 -6.45
C CYS A 16 7.07 5.17 -5.40
N ASP A 17 7.90 6.15 -5.73
CA ASP A 17 8.89 6.71 -4.80
C ASP A 17 8.21 7.47 -3.66
N ARG A 18 7.24 8.35 -3.95
CA ARG A 18 6.43 9.02 -2.91
C ARG A 18 5.75 8.04 -1.98
N LEU A 19 5.21 6.95 -2.52
CA LEU A 19 4.58 5.91 -1.72
C LEU A 19 5.60 5.12 -0.89
N ASN A 20 6.80 4.83 -1.43
CA ASN A 20 7.88 4.23 -0.64
C ASN A 20 8.32 5.12 0.53
N ASP A 21 8.37 6.44 0.32
CA ASP A 21 8.73 7.41 1.34
C ASP A 21 7.66 7.52 2.43
N ALA A 22 6.38 7.46 2.06
CA ALA A 22 5.26 7.39 3.02
C ALA A 22 5.25 6.07 3.81
N LEU A 23 5.82 5.00 3.24
CA LEU A 23 5.99 3.70 3.88
C LEU A 23 7.35 3.58 4.58
N ASP A 24 7.70 4.58 5.38
CA ASP A 24 8.97 4.67 6.12
C ASP A 24 9.10 3.61 7.24
N THR A 25 7.98 3.17 7.82
CA THR A 25 7.97 2.15 8.89
C THR A 25 7.62 0.74 8.40
N SER A 26 8.07 -0.26 9.16
CA SER A 26 7.68 -1.67 8.90
C SER A 26 6.17 -1.91 9.09
N GLN A 27 5.51 -1.13 9.95
CA GLN A 27 4.08 -1.21 10.18
C GLN A 27 3.30 -0.66 8.99
N ALA A 28 3.65 0.53 8.50
CA ALA A 28 3.04 1.14 7.33
C ALA A 28 3.14 0.21 6.11
N ARG A 29 4.32 -0.40 5.89
CA ARG A 29 4.54 -1.38 4.81
C ARG A 29 3.60 -2.59 4.92
N ARG A 30 3.44 -3.14 6.12
CA ARG A 30 2.54 -4.29 6.36
C ARG A 30 1.08 -3.91 6.13
N LEU A 31 0.67 -2.74 6.62
CA LEU A 31 -0.69 -2.23 6.45
C LEU A 31 -1.01 -2.01 4.97
N TYR A 32 -0.14 -1.33 4.23
CA TYR A 32 -0.34 -1.09 2.81
C TYR A 32 -0.30 -2.39 1.99
N HIS A 33 0.58 -3.34 2.34
CA HIS A 33 0.58 -4.68 1.72
C HIS A 33 -0.74 -5.43 1.94
N ALA A 34 -1.24 -5.44 3.18
CA ALA A 34 -2.52 -6.05 3.50
C ALA A 34 -3.66 -5.34 2.77
N ALA A 35 -3.68 -4.01 2.77
CA ALA A 35 -4.66 -3.20 2.05
C ALA A 35 -4.70 -3.54 0.55
N LYS A 36 -3.55 -3.57 -0.13
CA LYS A 36 -3.46 -3.89 -1.56
C LYS A 36 -3.88 -5.34 -1.86
N SER A 37 -3.50 -6.27 -1.00
CA SER A 37 -3.88 -7.68 -1.10
C SER A 37 -5.39 -7.85 -0.96
N THR A 38 -5.99 -7.22 0.06
CA THR A 38 -7.43 -7.21 0.30
C THR A 38 -8.20 -6.53 -0.84
N TYR A 39 -7.66 -5.44 -1.39
CA TYR A 39 -8.34 -4.68 -2.45
C TYR A 39 -8.55 -5.53 -3.71
N ARG A 40 -7.61 -6.44 -4.03
CA ARG A 40 -7.77 -7.42 -5.12
C ARG A 40 -8.96 -8.35 -4.94
N PHE A 41 -9.37 -8.62 -3.70
CA PHE A 41 -10.51 -9.50 -3.39
C PHE A 41 -11.80 -8.72 -3.16
N ASN A 42 -11.75 -7.40 -2.98
CA ASN A 42 -12.92 -6.56 -2.76
C ASN A 42 -13.63 -6.26 -4.10
N ARG A 43 -14.65 -7.05 -4.42
CA ARG A 43 -15.43 -6.90 -5.67
C ARG A 43 -16.33 -5.68 -5.71
N ASP A 44 -16.69 -5.14 -4.55
CA ASP A 44 -17.61 -4.01 -4.42
C ASP A 44 -16.92 -2.64 -4.58
N HIS A 45 -15.59 -2.60 -4.45
CA HIS A 45 -14.74 -1.39 -4.50
C HIS A 45 -15.16 -0.20 -3.60
N SER A 46 -16.22 -0.32 -2.81
CA SER A 46 -16.63 0.65 -1.82
C SER A 46 -15.59 0.78 -0.72
N GLU A 47 -15.17 2.02 -0.44
CA GLU A 47 -14.16 2.34 0.56
C GLU A 47 -14.60 1.94 1.97
N THR A 48 -15.88 2.13 2.31
CA THR A 48 -16.43 1.75 3.62
C THR A 48 -16.41 0.24 3.82
N ALA A 49 -16.83 -0.53 2.81
CA ALA A 49 -16.82 -1.99 2.85
C ALA A 49 -15.40 -2.54 2.92
N PHE A 50 -14.48 -1.93 2.16
CA PHE A 50 -13.07 -2.24 2.19
C PHE A 50 -12.47 -2.06 3.58
N ARG A 51 -12.69 -0.90 4.21
CA ARG A 51 -12.13 -0.57 5.53
C ARG A 51 -12.66 -1.52 6.60
N ALA A 52 -13.96 -1.81 6.59
CA ALA A 52 -14.55 -2.78 7.51
C ALA A 52 -13.92 -4.18 7.35
N PHE A 53 -13.71 -4.62 6.11
CA PHE A 53 -13.08 -5.91 5.82
C PHE A 53 -11.59 -5.93 6.21
N LEU A 54 -10.84 -4.86 5.91
CA LEU A 54 -9.43 -4.75 6.28
C LEU A 54 -9.25 -4.76 7.80
N LYS A 55 -10.10 -4.05 8.54
CA LYS A 55 -10.11 -4.04 10.02
C LYS A 55 -10.47 -5.41 10.59
N LYS A 56 -11.36 -6.17 9.94
CA LYS A 56 -11.71 -7.53 10.35
C LYS A 56 -10.61 -8.55 10.01
N SER A 57 -9.91 -8.35 8.89
CA SER A 57 -8.93 -9.30 8.35
C SER A 57 -7.52 -9.07 8.89
N THR A 58 -7.25 -7.90 9.47
CA THR A 58 -5.93 -7.52 9.97
C THR A 58 -6.05 -6.97 11.37
N CYS A 59 -5.14 -7.33 12.26
CA CYS A 59 -4.98 -6.68 13.57
C CYS A 59 -4.13 -5.40 13.45
N LEU A 60 -4.13 -4.74 12.28
CA LEU A 60 -3.34 -3.55 12.02
C LEU A 60 -4.21 -2.30 12.22
N PRO A 61 -3.62 -1.17 12.64
CA PRO A 61 -4.34 0.09 12.75
C PRO A 61 -4.69 0.61 11.35
N VAL A 62 -5.94 0.37 10.93
CA VAL A 62 -6.42 0.76 9.60
C VAL A 62 -6.54 2.28 9.46
N GLU A 63 -6.66 2.99 10.58
CA GLU A 63 -6.63 4.46 10.64
C GLU A 63 -5.32 5.05 10.11
N ASP A 64 -4.17 4.39 10.34
CA ASP A 64 -2.88 4.82 9.79
C ASP A 64 -2.85 4.77 8.24
N LEU A 65 -3.82 4.12 7.59
CA LEU A 65 -3.87 4.06 6.12
C LEU A 65 -4.15 5.44 5.52
N ASP A 66 -4.96 6.27 6.16
CA ASP A 66 -5.25 7.63 5.68
C ASP A 66 -3.99 8.50 5.74
N ASP A 67 -3.25 8.42 6.84
CA ASP A 67 -1.99 9.15 7.01
C ASP A 67 -0.95 8.75 5.94
N ILE A 68 -0.87 7.45 5.62
CA ILE A 68 0.01 6.96 4.54
C ILE A 68 -0.39 7.55 3.18
N LEU A 69 -1.69 7.54 2.89
CA LEU A 69 -2.22 8.05 1.62
C LEU A 69 -2.01 9.56 1.51
N GLU A 70 -2.30 10.31 2.57
CA GLU A 70 -2.08 11.76 2.66
C GLU A 70 -0.60 12.11 2.45
N ARG A 71 0.31 11.45 3.19
CA ARG A 71 1.77 11.65 3.05
C ARG A 71 2.27 11.32 1.64
N SER A 72 1.71 10.30 1.00
CA SER A 72 2.06 9.94 -0.38
C SER A 72 1.48 10.89 -1.42
N GLY A 73 0.47 11.69 -1.05
CA GLY A 73 -0.30 12.55 -1.94
C GLY A 73 -1.15 11.76 -2.95
N LEU A 74 -1.48 10.50 -2.66
CA LEU A 74 -2.25 9.62 -3.54
C LEU A 74 -3.68 9.43 -3.01
N GLY A 75 -4.64 9.38 -3.93
CA GLY A 75 -5.99 8.95 -3.57
C GLY A 75 -6.05 7.45 -3.23
N PHE A 76 -7.06 7.03 -2.47
CA PHE A 76 -7.25 5.63 -2.07
C PHE A 76 -7.22 4.66 -3.27
N HIS A 77 -8.05 4.90 -4.30
CA HIS A 77 -8.07 4.04 -5.49
C HIS A 77 -6.78 4.12 -6.31
N GLU A 78 -6.18 5.30 -6.42
CA GLU A 78 -4.91 5.49 -7.13
C GLU A 78 -3.80 4.66 -6.49
N ALA A 79 -3.66 4.73 -5.16
CA ALA A 79 -2.69 3.94 -4.41
C ALA A 79 -2.98 2.43 -4.51
N MET A 80 -4.24 2.00 -4.43
CA MET A 80 -4.58 0.58 -4.51
C MET A 80 -4.33 -0.01 -5.91
N LEU A 81 -4.68 0.74 -6.96
CA LEU A 81 -4.54 0.34 -8.36
C LEU A 81 -3.13 0.57 -8.93
N LEU A 82 -2.26 1.30 -8.21
CA LEU A 82 -0.90 1.56 -8.66
C LEU A 82 -0.18 0.24 -8.98
N PRO A 83 0.36 0.06 -10.20
CA PRO A 83 0.97 -1.20 -10.60
C PRO A 83 2.38 -1.32 -9.99
N VAL A 84 2.44 -1.73 -8.73
CA VAL A 84 3.66 -1.92 -7.95
C VAL A 84 3.76 -3.36 -7.42
N TYR A 85 4.99 -3.83 -7.25
CA TYR A 85 5.31 -5.11 -6.64
C TYR A 85 5.99 -4.91 -5.29
N PHE A 86 5.77 -5.86 -4.38
CA PHE A 86 6.47 -5.90 -3.12
C PHE A 86 7.72 -6.75 -3.28
N ASP A 87 8.88 -6.10 -3.24
CA ASP A 87 10.14 -6.81 -3.17
C ASP A 87 10.37 -7.31 -1.75
N MET A 88 10.27 -8.63 -1.59
CA MET A 88 10.53 -9.34 -0.34
C MET A 88 11.99 -9.77 -0.19
N THR A 89 12.81 -9.58 -1.23
CA THR A 89 14.19 -10.07 -1.24
C THR A 89 15.14 -9.19 -0.43
N GLY A 90 14.73 -7.96 -0.07
CA GLY A 90 15.49 -7.07 0.81
C GLY A 90 16.90 -6.78 0.32
N ARG A 91 17.20 -7.02 -0.97
CA ARG A 91 18.49 -6.66 -1.55
C ARG A 91 18.53 -5.16 -1.63
N ALA A 92 19.38 -4.56 -0.79
CA ALA A 92 19.86 -3.21 -1.04
C ALA A 92 20.44 -3.20 -2.46
N THR A 93 19.71 -2.59 -3.40
CA THR A 93 20.28 -2.21 -4.68
C THR A 93 21.43 -1.27 -4.34
N THR A 94 22.63 -1.76 -4.63
CA THR A 94 23.93 -1.14 -4.37
C THR A 94 24.12 0.09 -5.24
#